data_AF-A0AAU5K0V4-F1
#
_entry.id   AF-A0AAU5K0V4-F1
#
_cell.length_a   1.000
_cell.length_b   1.000
_cell.length_c   1.000
_cell.angle_alpha   90.00
_cell.angle_beta   90.00
_cell.angle_gamma   90.00
#
_symmetry.space_group_name_H-M   'P 1'
#
loop_
_entity.id
_entity.type
_entity.pdbx_description
1 polymer ?
#
loop_
_entity_poly.entity_id
_entity_poly.type
_entity_poly.pdbx_seq_one_letter_code
_entity_poly.pdbx_strand_id
1 'polypeptide(L)' 'MPAEASVPLPAGRWRVRATQTKVDEENWVGLVQLLPAES' A
#
# COMPACT_ATOMS: atom_id res chain seq x y z
N MET A 1 -9.40 -4.98 14.96
CA MET A 1 -8.75 -4.63 13.67
C MET A 1 -8.78 -3.11 13.53
N PRO A 2 -7.72 -2.47 13.00
CA PRO A 2 -7.76 -1.03 12.72
C PRO A 2 -8.86 -0.73 11.71
N ALA A 3 -9.45 0.47 11.79
CA ALA A 3 -10.47 0.89 10.83
C ALA A 3 -9.85 1.03 9.44
N GLU A 4 -10.47 0.40 8.44
CA GLU A 4 -10.07 0.55 7.04
C GLU A 4 -10.46 1.95 6.54
N ALA A 5 -9.51 2.68 5.96
CA ALA A 5 -9.75 3.97 5.35
C ALA A 5 -9.86 3.81 3.84
N SER A 6 -10.99 4.22 3.26
CA SER A 6 -11.15 4.23 1.80
C SER A 6 -10.23 5.29 1.18
N VAL A 7 -9.47 4.89 0.16
CA VAL A 7 -8.59 5.79 -0.61
C VAL A 7 -9.14 5.93 -2.03
N PRO A 8 -9.47 7.15 -2.49
CA PRO A 8 -9.92 7.35 -3.87
C PRO A 8 -8.76 7.10 -4.84
N LEU A 9 -8.94 6.19 -5.78
CA LEU A 9 -7.96 5.88 -6.81
C LEU A 9 -8.58 6.01 -8.21
N PRO A 10 -7.97 6.77 -9.13
CA PRO A 10 -8.43 6.83 -10.51
C PRO A 10 -8.40 5.44 -11.18
N ALA A 11 -9.37 5.21 -12.06
CA ALA A 11 -9.36 4.03 -12.92
C ALA A 11 -8.13 4.06 -13.83
N GLY A 12 -7.50 2.90 -14.03
CA GLY A 12 -6.31 2.78 -14.86
C GLY A 12 -5.46 1.58 -14.49
N ARG A 13 -4.33 1.42 -15.17
CA ARG A 13 -3.35 0.39 -14.88
C ARG A 13 -2.28 0.95 -13.93
N TRP A 14 -2.02 0.21 -12.87
CA TRP A 14 -1.03 0.58 -11.86
C TRP A 14 -0.01 -0.55 -11.70
N ARG A 15 1.26 -0.19 -11.58
CA ARG A 15 2.29 -1.09 -11.08
C ARG A 15 2.27 -1.02 -9.56
N VAL A 16 2.03 -2.17 -8.93
CA VAL A 16 1.98 -2.27 -7.47
C VAL A 16 3.35 -2.67 -6.93
N ARG A 17 3.84 -1.94 -5.93
CA ARG A 17 4.99 -2.34 -5.12
C ARG A 17 4.54 -2.47 -3.67
N ALA A 18 4.85 -3.59 -3.04
CA ALA A 18 4.59 -3.81 -1.62
C ALA A 18 5.89 -4.10 -0.89
N THR A 19 6.05 -3.50 0.29
CA THR A 19 7.12 -3.84 1.23
C THR A 19 6.51 -3.97 2.62
N GLN A 20 7.05 -4.86 3.43
CA GLN A 20 6.63 -5.02 4.82
C GLN A 20 7.86 -4.83 5.71
N THR A 21 7.67 -4.11 6.80
CA THR A 21 8.71 -3.89 7.80
C THR A 21 8.15 -4.18 9.18
N LYS A 22 8.99 -4.75 10.04
CA LYS A 22 8.69 -4.87 11.46
C LYS A 22 8.94 -3.50 12.12
N VAL A 23 8.01 -3.03 12.93
CA VAL A 23 8.13 -1.74 13.65
C VAL A 23 8.54 -1.97 15.10
N ASP A 24 8.00 -2.99 15.74
CA ASP A 24 8.39 -3.46 17.07
C ASP A 24 8.08 -4.96 17.23
N GLU A 25 8.21 -5.52 18.44
CA GLU A 25 8.04 -6.95 18.70
C GLU A 25 6.71 -7.53 18.23
N GLU A 26 5.63 -6.74 18.30
CA GLU A 26 4.26 -7.17 18.03
C GLU A 26 3.69 -6.55 16.73
N ASN A 27 4.24 -5.42 16.27
CA ASN A 27 3.70 -4.65 15.16
C ASN A 27 4.49 -4.80 13.86
N TRP A 28 3.73 -5.02 12.80
CA TRP A 28 4.21 -5.03 11.43
C TRP A 28 3.46 -3.99 10.61
N VAL A 29 4.19 -3.26 9.77
CA VAL A 29 3.61 -2.28 8.85
C VAL A 29 3.93 -2.69 7.42
N GLY A 30 2.87 -2.76 6.60
CA GLY A 30 2.97 -2.91 5.15
C GLY A 30 2.84 -1.55 4.45
N LEU A 31 3.75 -1.23 3.55
CA LEU A 31 3.63 -0.11 2.64
C LEU A 31 3.31 -0.63 1.24
N VAL A 32 2.19 -0.17 0.69
CA VAL A 32 1.79 -0.41 -0.70
C VAL A 32 1.93 0.89 -1.48
N GLN A 33 2.71 0.87 -2.55
CA GLN A 33 2.88 1.98 -3.47
C GLN A 33 2.24 1.62 -4.81
N LEU A 34 1.38 2.52 -5.30
CA LEU A 34 0.80 2.45 -6.63
C LEU A 34 1.59 3.39 -7.54
N LEU A 35 2.27 2.82 -8.52
CA LEU A 35 3.09 3.54 -9.49
C LEU A 35 2.36 3.54 -10.84
N PRO A 36 2.49 4.60 -11.66
CA PRO A 36 2.00 4.57 -13.04
C PRO A 36 2.56 3.34 -13.78
N ALA A 37 1.70 2.62 -14.50
CA ALA A 37 2.12 1.41 -15.19
C ALA A 37 3.05 1.70 -16.38
N GLU A 38 2.86 2.83 -17.07
CA GLU A 38 3.64 3.31 -18.22
C GLU A 38 3.59 4.85 -18.23
N SER A 39 4.57 5.51 -18.84
CA SER A 39 4.61 6.96 -19.07
C SER A 39 4.66 7.27 -20.56
#